data_AF-A0A4E0RMP4-F1
#
_entry.id   AF-A0A4E0RMP4-F1
#
_cell.length_a   1.000
_cell.length_b   1.000
_cell.length_c   1.000
_cell.angle_alpha   90.00
_cell.angle_beta   90.00
_cell.angle_gamma   90.00
#
_symmetry.space_group_name_H-M   'P 1'
#
loop_
_entity.id
_entity.type
_entity.pdbx_description
1 polymer ?
#
loop_
_entity_poly.entity_id
_entity_poly.type
_entity_poly.pdbx_seq_one_letter_code
_entity_poly.pdbx_strand_id
1 'polypeptide(L)'
;MTDESAMVINQLTKSDPFYIASLLRSDWIDKDFSTVDGVIKTLDYEIKNREGELFGTWSEYISSTIKAVNDRYAKQILLFLSREREKECTREEISKHLEGQLSDSELEEKLHTLETGDLITQGSSNFRYRGI
;
A
#
# COMPACT_ATOMS: atom_id res chain seq x y z
N MET A 1 -1.20 -25.02 12.54
CA MET A 1 -1.95 -24.09 11.67
C MET A 1 -3.21 -24.78 11.21
N THR A 2 -4.34 -24.08 11.22
CA THR A 2 -5.63 -24.59 10.72
C THR A 2 -5.87 -24.16 9.28
N ASP A 3 -6.74 -24.86 8.55
CA ASP A 3 -7.13 -24.49 7.18
C ASP A 3 -7.70 -23.08 7.12
N GLU A 4 -8.53 -22.70 8.11
CA GLU A 4 -9.09 -21.36 8.23
C GLU A 4 -7.99 -20.30 8.41
N SER A 5 -7.00 -20.56 9.28
CA SER A 5 -5.86 -19.65 9.47
C SER A 5 -5.03 -19.51 8.19
N ALA A 6 -4.84 -20.59 7.43
CA ALA A 6 -4.13 -20.56 6.16
C ALA A 6 -4.90 -19.75 5.10
N MET A 7 -6.22 -19.89 5.04
CA MET A 7 -7.07 -19.07 4.15
C MET A 7 -7.01 -17.59 4.51
N VAL A 8 -7.06 -17.25 5.80
CA VAL A 8 -6.95 -15.86 6.27
C VAL A 8 -5.58 -15.26 5.94
N ILE A 9 -4.48 -16.00 6.17
CA ILE A 9 -3.15 -15.57 5.74
C ILE A 9 -3.17 -15.24 4.25
N ASN A 10 -3.66 -16.15 3.43
CA ASN A 10 -3.68 -15.98 1.98
C ASN A 10 -4.50 -14.76 1.55
N GLN A 11 -5.62 -14.49 2.22
CA GLN A 11 -6.47 -13.33 1.93
C GLN A 11 -5.82 -12.01 2.35
N LEU A 12 -5.21 -11.97 3.54
CA LEU A 12 -4.59 -10.76 4.10
C LEU A 12 -3.33 -10.36 3.32
N THR A 13 -2.54 -11.34 2.89
CA THR A 13 -1.33 -11.11 2.10
C THR A 13 -1.61 -10.98 0.61
N LYS A 14 -2.88 -11.01 0.18
CA LYS A 14 -3.29 -10.99 -1.23
C LYS A 14 -2.59 -12.07 -2.08
N SER A 15 -2.28 -13.20 -1.46
CA SER A 15 -1.55 -14.31 -2.08
C SER A 15 -0.13 -13.97 -2.55
N ASP A 16 0.44 -12.86 -2.07
CA ASP A 16 1.81 -12.47 -2.37
C ASP A 16 2.81 -13.40 -1.64
N PRO A 17 3.69 -14.13 -2.37
CA PRO A 17 4.63 -15.06 -1.75
C PRO A 17 5.62 -14.41 -0.78
N PHE A 18 6.02 -13.17 -1.02
CA PHE A 18 6.93 -12.44 -0.15
C PHE A 18 6.23 -12.06 1.17
N TYR A 19 5.00 -11.54 1.11
CA TYR A 19 4.22 -11.21 2.31
C TYR A 19 3.87 -12.45 3.13
N ILE A 20 3.51 -13.57 2.48
CA ILE A 20 3.28 -14.84 3.16
C ILE A 20 4.56 -15.26 3.89
N ALA A 21 5.70 -15.26 3.20
CA ALA A 21 6.95 -15.71 3.79
C ALA A 21 7.40 -14.82 4.96
N SER A 22 7.28 -13.50 4.83
CA SER A 22 7.62 -12.52 5.88
C SER A 22 6.73 -12.71 7.11
N LEU A 23 5.41 -12.83 6.92
CA LEU A 23 4.47 -13.09 8.02
C LEU A 23 4.81 -14.39 8.75
N LEU A 24 5.04 -15.48 8.01
CA LEU A 24 5.39 -16.79 8.60
C LEU A 24 6.72 -16.76 9.37
N ARG A 25 7.68 -15.94 8.91
CA ARG A 25 8.99 -15.75 9.53
C ARG A 25 9.03 -14.70 10.65
N SER A 26 7.92 -13.99 10.89
CA SER A 26 7.81 -12.95 11.92
C SER A 26 8.50 -13.34 13.23
N ASP A 27 9.25 -12.40 13.80
CA ASP A 27 10.00 -12.58 15.05
C ASP A 27 9.17 -12.30 16.32
N TRP A 28 7.87 -11.99 16.14
CA TRP A 28 6.98 -11.72 17.26
C TRP A 28 6.87 -12.93 18.19
N ILE A 29 7.16 -12.70 19.47
CA ILE A 29 7.23 -13.77 20.48
C ILE A 29 5.89 -14.50 20.69
N ASP A 30 4.77 -13.79 20.54
CA ASP A 30 3.42 -14.32 20.74
C ASP A 30 2.76 -14.79 19.41
N LYS A 31 3.56 -14.97 18.36
CA LYS A 31 3.09 -15.45 17.05
C LYS A 31 2.37 -16.80 17.18
N ASP A 32 1.10 -16.80 16.78
CA ASP A 32 0.25 -17.98 16.77
C ASP A 32 -0.51 -18.10 15.44
N PHE A 33 -0.31 -19.21 14.74
CA PHE A 33 -1.03 -19.52 13.49
C PHE A 33 -2.05 -20.65 13.67
N SER A 34 -2.35 -21.06 14.90
CA SER A 34 -3.41 -22.02 15.22
C SER A 34 -4.80 -21.37 15.25
N THR A 35 -4.86 -20.05 15.40
CA THR A 35 -6.09 -19.26 15.44
C THR A 35 -6.07 -18.10 14.45
N VAL A 36 -7.24 -17.71 13.95
CA VAL A 36 -7.40 -16.52 13.09
C VAL A 36 -6.95 -15.24 13.82
N ASP A 37 -7.28 -15.13 15.10
CA ASP A 37 -6.87 -13.98 15.93
C ASP A 37 -5.35 -13.88 16.07
N GLY A 38 -4.66 -15.01 16.26
CA GLY A 38 -3.19 -15.07 16.28
C GLY A 38 -2.57 -14.63 14.94
N VAL A 39 -3.15 -15.02 13.81
CA VAL A 39 -2.73 -14.55 12.47
C VAL A 39 -2.85 -13.03 12.38
N ILE A 40 -4.01 -12.47 12.76
CA ILE A 40 -4.28 -11.03 12.69
C ILE A 40 -3.30 -10.26 13.58
N LYS A 41 -3.06 -10.72 14.81
CA LYS A 41 -2.12 -10.06 15.73
C LYS A 41 -0.68 -10.13 15.25
N THR A 42 -0.27 -11.25 14.65
CA THR A 42 1.07 -11.38 14.05
C THR A 42 1.23 -10.38 12.91
N LEU A 43 0.24 -10.26 12.03
CA LEU A 43 0.26 -9.27 10.97
C LEU A 43 0.26 -7.84 11.52
N ASP A 44 -0.53 -7.57 12.56
CA ASP A 44 -0.60 -6.25 13.21
C ASP A 44 0.77 -5.82 13.77
N TYR A 45 1.50 -6.77 14.38
CA TYR A 45 2.86 -6.55 14.82
C TYR A 45 3.78 -6.24 13.63
N GLU A 46 3.77 -7.06 12.58
CA GLU A 46 4.65 -6.90 11.41
C GLU A 46 4.47 -5.56 10.69
N ILE A 47 3.25 -5.01 10.67
CA ILE A 47 2.94 -3.74 9.98
C ILE A 47 3.04 -2.51 10.88
N LYS A 48 3.07 -2.65 12.21
CA LYS A 48 3.15 -1.51 13.15
C LYS A 48 4.51 -1.39 13.83
N ASN A 49 5.19 -2.50 14.08
CA ASN A 49 6.53 -2.48 14.65
C ASN A 49 7.53 -2.02 13.59
N ARG A 50 8.36 -1.03 13.92
CA ARG A 50 9.41 -0.54 13.02
C ARG A 50 10.50 -1.55 12.73
N GLU A 51 10.63 -2.57 13.58
CA GLU A 51 11.56 -3.69 13.40
C GLU A 51 10.94 -4.86 12.61
N GLY A 52 9.63 -4.81 12.31
CA GLY A 52 8.96 -5.83 11.51
C GLY A 52 9.46 -5.84 10.05
N GLU A 53 9.57 -7.03 9.47
CA GLU A 53 10.07 -7.22 8.09
C GLU A 53 9.12 -6.54 7.10
N LEU A 54 7.79 -6.70 7.30
CA LEU A 54 6.80 -6.06 6.45
C LEU A 54 6.82 -4.53 6.54
N PHE A 55 6.88 -3.98 7.75
CA PHE A 55 6.99 -2.53 7.94
C PHE A 55 8.23 -1.96 7.24
N GLY A 56 9.38 -2.60 7.42
CA GLY A 56 10.65 -2.17 6.83
C GLY A 56 10.56 -2.14 5.30
N THR A 57 10.18 -3.25 4.69
CA THR A 57 10.07 -3.36 3.23
C THR A 57 9.03 -2.38 2.66
N TRP A 58 7.84 -2.27 3.27
CA TRP A 58 6.83 -1.31 2.82
C TRP A 58 7.33 0.14 2.96
N SER A 59 8.02 0.46 4.06
CA SER A 59 8.59 1.78 4.26
C SER A 59 9.65 2.12 3.22
N GLU A 60 10.47 1.16 2.79
CA GLU A 60 11.46 1.33 1.73
C GLU A 60 10.80 1.58 0.36
N TYR A 61 9.78 0.79 -0.01
CA TYR A 61 9.02 1.00 -1.26
C TYR A 61 8.32 2.37 -1.26
N ILE A 62 7.66 2.72 -0.15
CA ILE A 62 7.01 4.02 0.00
C ILE A 62 8.03 5.15 -0.09
N SER A 63 9.13 5.05 0.65
CA SER A 63 10.13 6.13 0.71
C SER A 63 10.85 6.33 -0.62
N SER A 64 11.19 5.26 -1.33
CA SER A 64 11.86 5.33 -2.64
C SER A 64 10.95 5.96 -3.70
N THR A 65 9.69 5.53 -3.74
CA THR A 65 8.69 6.04 -4.69
C THR A 65 8.29 7.49 -4.40
N ILE A 66 8.05 7.84 -3.12
CA ILE A 66 7.74 9.24 -2.72
C ILE A 66 8.88 10.19 -3.13
N LYS A 67 10.13 9.78 -2.92
CA LYS A 67 11.30 10.57 -3.27
C LYS A 67 11.38 10.82 -4.79
N ALA A 68 11.09 9.81 -5.61
CA ALA A 68 11.07 9.95 -7.07
C ALA A 68 9.99 10.93 -7.56
N VAL A 69 8.85 10.98 -6.87
CA VAL A 69 7.65 11.76 -7.26
C VAL A 69 7.69 13.21 -6.77
N ASN A 70 8.74 13.62 -6.06
CA ASN A 70 8.82 14.83 -5.22
C ASN A 70 7.91 14.70 -3.98
N ASP A 71 8.57 14.62 -2.82
CA ASP A 71 7.98 14.44 -1.48
C ASP A 71 6.70 15.22 -1.20
N ARG A 72 6.61 16.47 -1.68
CA ARG A 72 5.44 17.33 -1.42
C ARG A 72 4.19 16.80 -2.12
N TYR A 73 4.28 16.52 -3.41
CA TYR A 73 3.11 16.16 -4.22
C TYR A 73 2.75 14.69 -4.04
N ALA A 74 3.74 13.81 -3.90
CA ALA A 74 3.53 12.39 -3.66
C ALA A 74 2.65 12.17 -2.41
N LYS A 75 2.99 12.81 -1.28
CA LYS A 75 2.24 12.68 -0.02
C LYS A 75 0.81 13.21 -0.13
N GLN A 76 0.61 14.31 -0.87
CA GLN A 76 -0.72 14.89 -1.06
C GLN A 76 -1.61 14.01 -1.93
N ILE A 77 -1.07 13.49 -3.04
CA ILE A 77 -1.79 12.57 -3.94
C ILE A 77 -2.17 11.28 -3.19
N LEU A 78 -1.21 10.68 -2.47
CA LEU A 78 -1.46 9.46 -1.69
C LEU A 78 -2.51 9.68 -0.61
N LEU A 79 -2.44 10.78 0.12
CA LEU A 79 -3.41 11.11 1.17
C LEU A 79 -4.81 11.30 0.58
N PHE A 80 -4.92 11.99 -0.56
CA PHE A 80 -6.19 12.19 -1.26
C PHE A 80 -6.79 10.85 -1.69
N LEU A 81 -6.03 10.03 -2.40
CA LEU A 81 -6.50 8.74 -2.92
C LEU A 81 -6.79 7.73 -1.80
N SER A 82 -6.06 7.79 -0.68
CA SER A 82 -6.32 6.94 0.50
C SER A 82 -7.65 7.29 1.19
N ARG A 83 -8.00 8.58 1.25
CA ARG A 83 -9.30 9.04 1.78
C ARG A 83 -10.45 8.62 0.88
N GLU A 84 -10.18 8.52 -0.42
CA GLU A 84 -11.14 8.19 -1.46
C GLU A 84 -10.98 6.75 -1.95
N ARG A 85 -10.41 5.84 -1.12
CA ARG A 85 -10.02 4.48 -1.54
C ARG A 85 -11.16 3.63 -2.14
N GLU A 86 -12.42 3.95 -1.83
CA GLU A 86 -13.59 3.24 -2.34
C GLU A 86 -14.03 3.71 -3.74
N LYS A 87 -13.41 4.78 -4.29
CA LYS A 87 -13.76 5.35 -5.60
C LYS A 87 -12.53 5.56 -6.49
N GLU A 88 -12.79 5.55 -7.79
CA GLU A 88 -11.78 5.92 -8.80
C GLU A 88 -11.81 7.43 -9.04
N CYS A 89 -10.65 8.07 -8.93
CA CYS A 89 -10.47 9.50 -9.14
C CYS A 89 -9.81 9.79 -10.49
N THR A 90 -10.23 10.86 -11.17
CA THR A 90 -9.60 11.32 -12.41
C THR A 90 -8.40 12.24 -12.14
N ARG A 91 -7.55 12.43 -13.15
CA ARG A 91 -6.46 13.44 -13.08
C ARG A 91 -6.98 14.85 -12.80
N GLU A 92 -8.15 15.22 -13.31
CA GLU A 92 -8.77 16.52 -13.03
C GLU A 92 -9.15 16.68 -11.55
N GLU A 93 -9.71 15.63 -10.93
CA GLU A 93 -10.06 15.66 -9.51
C GLU A 93 -8.82 15.76 -8.62
N ILE A 94 -7.75 15.02 -8.97
CA ILE A 94 -6.46 15.07 -8.28
C ILE A 94 -5.81 16.44 -8.47
N SER A 95 -5.78 16.98 -9.69
CA SER A 95 -5.23 18.30 -10.00
C SER A 95 -5.95 19.40 -9.23
N LYS A 96 -7.28 19.33 -9.13
CA LYS A 96 -8.09 20.25 -8.34
C LYS A 96 -7.73 20.19 -6.85
N HIS A 97 -7.46 19.00 -6.31
CA HIS A 97 -6.98 18.85 -4.93
C HIS A 97 -5.60 19.49 -4.71
N LEU A 98 -4.73 19.40 -5.72
CA LEU A 98 -3.41 20.04 -5.73
C LEU A 98 -3.45 21.53 -6.13
N GLU A 99 -4.65 22.13 -6.23
CA GLU A 99 -4.85 23.54 -6.61
C GLU A 99 -4.22 23.91 -7.97
N GLY A 100 -4.10 22.94 -8.89
CA GLY A 100 -3.48 23.15 -10.20
C GLY A 100 -1.98 23.45 -10.16
N GLN A 101 -1.28 23.07 -9.09
CA GLN A 101 0.16 23.30 -8.93
C GLN A 101 1.04 22.50 -9.91
N LEU A 102 0.45 21.56 -10.66
CA LEU A 102 1.13 20.73 -11.65
C LEU A 102 0.40 20.83 -12.99
N SER A 103 1.16 20.82 -14.08
CA SER A 103 0.63 20.57 -15.41
C SER A 103 0.09 19.13 -15.53
N ASP A 104 -0.76 18.88 -16.52
CA ASP A 104 -1.32 17.54 -16.74
C ASP A 104 -0.23 16.49 -17.02
N SER A 105 0.83 16.85 -17.75
CA SER A 105 1.97 15.96 -18.02
C SER A 105 2.80 15.66 -16.78
N GLU A 106 3.06 16.66 -15.92
CA GLU A 106 3.78 16.44 -14.66
C GLU A 106 2.95 15.58 -13.70
N LEU A 107 1.63 15.77 -13.68
CA LEU A 107 0.73 14.95 -12.88
C LEU A 107 0.71 13.50 -13.38
N GLU A 108 0.66 13.29 -14.70
CA GLU A 108 0.70 11.96 -15.31
C GLU A 108 1.98 11.19 -14.95
N GLU A 109 3.15 11.81 -15.11
CA GLU A 109 4.44 11.20 -14.78
C GLU A 109 4.51 10.79 -13.30
N LYS A 110 3.99 11.64 -12.42
CA LYS A 110 3.91 11.38 -10.99
C LYS A 110 2.98 10.22 -10.65
N LEU A 111 1.79 10.20 -11.23
CA LEU A 111 0.82 9.12 -11.03
C LEU A 111 1.35 7.79 -11.55
N HIS A 112 2.00 7.79 -12.72
CA HIS A 112 2.63 6.59 -13.27
C HIS A 112 3.76 6.06 -12.37
N THR A 113 4.56 6.95 -11.79
CA THR A 113 5.61 6.55 -10.84
C THR A 113 5.02 5.97 -9.55
N LEU A 114 3.94 6.58 -9.01
CA LEU A 114 3.23 6.06 -7.83
C LEU A 114 2.59 4.70 -8.09
N GLU A 115 2.04 4.50 -9.28
CA GLU A 115 1.47 3.22 -9.73
C GLU A 115 2.56 2.16 -9.87
N THR A 116 3.67 2.48 -10.54
CA THR A 116 4.81 1.56 -10.72
C THR A 116 5.46 1.17 -9.39
N GLY A 117 5.39 2.05 -8.39
CA GLY A 117 5.84 1.79 -7.02
C GLY A 117 4.82 1.07 -6.15
N ASP A 118 3.73 0.54 -6.72
CA ASP A 118 2.64 -0.15 -6.03
C ASP A 118 2.07 0.66 -4.85
N LEU A 119 1.98 1.99 -4.99
CA LEU A 119 1.39 2.87 -3.95
C LEU A 119 -0.04 3.30 -4.28
N ILE A 120 -0.43 3.19 -5.55
CA ILE A 120 -1.79 3.43 -6.05
C ILE A 120 -2.10 2.38 -7.13
N THR A 121 -3.37 2.23 -7.48
CA THR A 121 -3.78 1.34 -8.57
C THR A 121 -4.45 2.12 -9.70
N GLN A 122 -4.24 1.67 -10.93
CA GLN A 122 -5.04 2.12 -12.06
C GLN A 122 -6.48 1.57 -11.93
N GLY A 123 -7.46 2.43 -12.23
CA GLY A 123 -8.87 2.09 -12.23
C GLY A 123 -9.34 1.49 -13.56
N SER A 124 -10.64 1.62 -13.81
CA SER A 124 -11.34 1.14 -15.00
C SER A 124 -10.84 1.72 -16.34
N SER A 125 -10.02 2.77 -16.32
CA SER A 125 -9.39 3.34 -17.52
C SER A 125 -8.02 3.92 -17.20
N ASN A 126 -7.22 4.20 -18.25
CA ASN A 126 -5.90 4.84 -18.14
C ASN A 126 -5.94 6.28 -17.57
N PHE A 127 -7.13 6.82 -17.28
CA PHE A 127 -7.31 8.17 -16.77
C PHE A 127 -7.85 8.19 -15.33
N ARG A 128 -7.96 7.00 -14.70
CA ARG A 128 -8.57 6.81 -13.39
C ARG A 128 -7.60 6.09 -12.47
N TYR A 129 -7.53 6.55 -11.23
CA TYR A 129 -6.60 6.06 -10.20
C TYR A 129 -7.33 5.86 -8.88
N ARG A 130 -6.85 4.93 -8.06
CA ARG A 130 -7.43 4.60 -6.76
C ARG A 130 -6.35 4.33 -5.72
N GLY A 131 -6.63 4.63 -4.45
CA GLY A 131 -5.82 4.17 -3.33
C GLY A 131 -5.81 2.64 -3.22
N ILE A 132 -4.84 2.10 -2.48
CA ILE A 132 -4.77 0.68 -2.14
C ILE A 132 -5.61 0.38 -0.89
#